data_AF-A0A970PEJ7-F1
#
_entry.id   AF-A0A970PEJ7-F1
#
_cell.length_a   1.000
_cell.length_b   1.000
_cell.length_c   1.000
_cell.angle_alpha   90.00
_cell.angle_beta   90.00
_cell.angle_gamma   90.00
#
_symmetry.space_group_name_H-M   'P 1'
#
loop_
_entity.id
_entity.type
_entity.pdbx_description
1 polymer ?
#
loop_
_entity_poly.entity_id
_entity_poly.type
_entity_poly.pdbx_seq_one_letter_code
_entity_poly.pdbx_strand_id
1 'polypeptide(L)'
;LQVLSDEIDQSLDEVEREIASGDDPVERCVALMYESLLDFRQVHAAMALVNAATTDAGLRSLALRWTDRQTDILASHFGRERAVALEVFLDGALMHAALHHMPLDRAAVGRVVRAILAMPEAQGR
;
A
#
# COMPACT_ATOMS: atom_id res chain seq x y z
N LEU A 1 17.67 2.81 11.60
CA LEU A 1 16.68 3.46 10.70
C LEU A 1 17.15 3.48 9.26
N GLN A 2 18.41 3.84 8.97
CA GLN A 2 18.91 3.87 7.58
C GLN A 2 18.72 2.54 6.83
N VAL A 3 19.19 1.42 7.40
CA VAL A 3 19.01 0.08 6.81
C VAL A 3 17.54 -0.26 6.51
N LEU A 4 16.64 0.05 7.45
CA LEU A 4 15.20 -0.17 7.26
C LEU A 4 14.61 0.76 6.18
N SER A 5 15.13 1.98 6.05
CA SER A 5 14.79 2.89 4.95
C SER A 5 15.19 2.29 3.61
N ASP A 6 16.43 1.83 3.50
CA ASP A 6 16.99 1.29 2.25
C ASP A 6 16.24 0.01 1.82
N GLU A 7 15.86 -0.87 2.77
CA GLU A 7 15.06 -2.08 2.51
C GLU A 7 13.66 -1.75 1.98
N ILE A 8 12.98 -0.77 2.58
CA ILE A 8 11.65 -0.35 2.11
C ILE A 8 11.74 0.38 0.79
N ASP A 9 12.79 1.18 0.58
CA ASP A 9 13.00 1.86 -0.69
C ASP A 9 13.22 0.87 -1.84
N GLN A 10 13.99 -0.20 -1.60
CA GLN A 10 14.15 -1.30 -2.55
C GLN A 10 12.83 -2.02 -2.84
N SER A 11 12.02 -2.28 -1.81
CA SER A 11 10.71 -2.91 -1.98
C SER A 11 9.75 -2.03 -2.80
N LEU A 12 9.79 -0.70 -2.61
CA LEU A 12 9.01 0.24 -3.41
C LEU A 12 9.51 0.34 -4.86
N ASP A 13 10.82 0.26 -5.10
CA ASP A 13 11.39 0.16 -6.46
C ASP A 13 10.92 -1.12 -7.18
N GLU A 14 10.74 -2.21 -6.44
CA GLU A 14 10.21 -3.47 -6.96
C GLU A 14 8.73 -3.33 -7.32
N VAL A 15 7.91 -2.76 -6.43
CA VAL A 15 6.49 -2.48 -6.68
C VAL A 15 6.29 -1.61 -7.92
N GLU A 16 7.04 -0.51 -8.04
CA GLU A 16 6.95 0.39 -9.19
C GLU A 16 7.27 -0.34 -10.50
N ARG A 17 8.37 -1.10 -10.53
CA ARG A 17 8.75 -1.90 -11.70
C ARG A 17 7.72 -2.95 -12.05
N GLU A 18 7.15 -3.62 -11.05
CA GLU A 18 6.17 -4.66 -11.28
C GLU A 18 4.89 -4.11 -11.91
N ILE A 19 4.34 -3.01 -11.38
CA ILE A 19 3.14 -2.35 -11.92
C ILE A 19 3.41 -1.85 -13.35
N ALA A 20 4.59 -1.30 -13.62
CA ALA A 20 4.97 -0.81 -14.94
C ALA A 20 5.23 -1.92 -15.99
N SER A 21 5.59 -3.13 -15.56
CA SER A 21 6.07 -4.20 -16.45
C SER A 21 4.96 -5.03 -17.14
N GLY A 22 3.70 -4.89 -16.72
CA GLY A 22 2.59 -5.70 -17.21
C GLY A 22 1.60 -4.96 -18.11
N ASP A 23 0.87 -5.71 -18.94
CA ASP A 23 -0.21 -5.16 -19.78
C ASP A 23 -1.47 -4.78 -18.98
N ASP A 24 -1.59 -5.26 -17.74
CA ASP A 24 -2.71 -4.98 -16.83
C ASP A 24 -2.21 -4.44 -15.48
N PRO A 25 -2.01 -3.12 -15.34
CA PRO A 25 -1.57 -2.52 -14.09
C PRO A 25 -2.59 -2.71 -12.95
N VAL A 26 -3.87 -2.89 -13.27
CA VAL A 26 -4.93 -3.11 -12.26
C VAL A 26 -4.79 -4.49 -11.64
N GLU A 27 -4.69 -5.54 -12.46
CA GLU A 27 -4.51 -6.90 -11.95
C GLU A 27 -3.18 -7.05 -11.21
N ARG A 28 -2.12 -6.34 -11.65
CA ARG A 28 -0.85 -6.30 -10.92
C ARG A 28 -1.00 -5.63 -9.55
N CYS A 29 -1.70 -4.50 -9.47
CA CYS A 29 -1.99 -3.84 -8.19
C CYS A 29 -2.77 -4.77 -7.24
N VAL A 30 -3.77 -5.50 -7.75
CA VAL A 30 -4.53 -6.49 -6.96
C VAL A 30 -3.62 -7.61 -6.46
N ALA A 31 -2.73 -8.13 -7.31
CA ALA A 31 -1.78 -9.18 -6.92
C ALA A 31 -0.85 -8.72 -5.80
N LEU A 32 -0.18 -7.57 -5.97
CA LEU A 32 0.75 -7.02 -4.98
C LEU A 32 0.08 -6.72 -3.64
N MET A 33 -1.11 -6.10 -3.66
CA MET A 33 -1.88 -5.88 -2.44
C MET A 33 -2.24 -7.18 -1.76
N TYR A 34 -2.71 -8.19 -2.50
CA TYR A 34 -3.03 -9.49 -1.91
C TYR A 34 -1.79 -10.18 -1.33
N GLU A 35 -0.66 -10.16 -2.03
CA GLU A 35 0.61 -10.74 -1.59
C GLU A 35 1.11 -10.09 -0.30
N SER A 36 0.97 -8.77 -0.14
CA SER A 36 1.33 -8.08 1.11
C SER A 36 0.52 -8.55 2.33
N LEU A 37 -0.69 -9.08 2.13
CA LEU A 37 -1.53 -9.62 3.22
C LEU A 37 -1.11 -11.04 3.63
N LEU A 38 -0.34 -11.75 2.79
CA LEU A 38 0.06 -13.14 3.04
C LEU A 38 1.32 -13.23 3.92
N ASP A 39 2.21 -12.24 3.87
CA ASP A 39 3.40 -12.20 4.72
C ASP A 39 3.07 -11.56 6.07
N PHE A 40 2.53 -12.36 7.00
CA PHE A 40 2.17 -11.91 8.34
C PHE A 40 3.33 -11.28 9.12
N ARG A 41 4.59 -11.64 8.83
CA ARG A 41 5.74 -11.00 9.46
C ARG A 41 5.85 -9.55 9.02
N GLN A 42 5.71 -9.30 7.71
CA GLN A 42 5.69 -7.94 7.16
C GLN A 42 4.47 -7.15 7.64
N VAL A 43 3.29 -7.78 7.70
CA VAL A 43 2.07 -7.17 8.25
C VAL A 43 2.29 -6.68 9.68
N HIS A 44 2.83 -7.54 10.55
CA HIS A 44 3.10 -7.15 11.94
C HIS A 44 4.18 -6.08 12.07
N ALA A 45 5.22 -6.12 11.23
CA ALA A 45 6.25 -5.08 11.19
C ALA A 45 5.67 -3.71 10.78
N ALA A 46 4.82 -3.68 9.73
CA ALA A 46 4.13 -2.48 9.29
C ALA A 46 3.23 -1.90 10.40
N MET A 47 2.47 -2.75 11.10
CA MET A 47 1.62 -2.31 12.22
C MET A 47 2.42 -1.80 13.42
N ALA A 48 3.52 -2.46 13.77
CA ALA A 48 4.41 -2.01 14.84
C ALA A 48 5.00 -0.62 14.52
N LEU A 49 5.44 -0.43 13.28
CA LEU A 49 5.97 0.84 12.78
C LEU A 49 4.92 1.95 12.84
N VAL A 50 3.75 1.75 12.23
CA VAL A 50 2.69 2.78 12.16
C VAL A 50 2.23 3.15 13.56
N ASN A 51 2.05 2.17 14.44
CA ASN A 51 1.69 2.43 15.83
C ASN A 51 2.79 3.21 16.57
N ALA A 52 4.06 2.84 16.40
CA ALA A 52 5.17 3.56 17.04
C ALA A 52 5.32 5.00 16.51
N ALA A 53 5.12 5.21 15.20
CA ALA A 53 5.13 6.52 14.55
C ALA A 53 4.06 7.49 15.09
N THR A 54 3.01 7.00 15.75
CA THR A 54 2.01 7.88 16.39
C THR A 54 2.60 8.67 17.55
N THR A 55 3.62 8.14 18.23
CA THR A 55 4.23 8.75 19.43
C THR A 55 5.69 9.13 19.26
N ASP A 56 6.42 8.53 18.32
CA ASP A 56 7.83 8.82 18.02
C ASP A 56 7.97 9.66 16.74
N ALA A 57 8.56 10.86 16.84
CA ALA A 57 8.71 11.78 15.72
C ALA A 57 9.70 11.30 14.64
N GLY A 58 10.75 10.55 15.03
CA GLY A 58 11.71 9.98 14.09
C GLY A 58 11.06 8.89 13.24
N LEU A 59 10.33 7.99 13.88
CA LEU A 59 9.56 6.94 13.21
C LEU A 59 8.41 7.52 12.37
N ARG A 60 7.77 8.61 12.83
CA ARG A 60 6.77 9.34 12.03
C ARG A 60 7.32 9.84 10.71
N SER A 61 8.50 10.48 10.74
CA SER A 61 9.12 10.98 9.52
C SER A 61 9.41 9.85 8.52
N LEU A 62 9.72 8.66 9.03
CA LEU A 62 10.04 7.51 8.23
C LEU A 62 8.77 6.86 7.65
N ALA A 63 7.75 6.65 8.47
CA ALA A 63 6.44 6.14 8.05
C ALA A 63 5.82 7.02 6.95
N LEU A 64 5.81 8.36 7.15
CA LEU A 64 5.26 9.30 6.18
C LEU A 64 6.01 9.27 4.84
N ARG A 65 7.34 9.23 4.85
CA ARG A 65 8.11 9.14 3.59
C ARG A 65 7.74 7.89 2.79
N TRP A 66 7.51 6.77 3.46
CA TRP A 66 7.16 5.52 2.78
C TRP A 66 5.73 5.53 2.24
N THR A 67 4.75 5.99 3.02
CA THR A 67 3.35 6.08 2.57
C THR A 67 3.18 7.12 1.46
N ASP A 68 3.88 8.26 1.54
CA ASP A 68 3.91 9.28 0.49
C ASP A 68 4.48 8.72 -0.81
N ARG A 69 5.62 8.00 -0.74
CA ARG A 69 6.24 7.41 -1.93
C ARG A 69 5.40 6.31 -2.56
N GLN A 70 4.80 5.44 -1.75
CA GLN A 70 3.86 4.42 -2.26
C GLN A 70 2.65 5.07 -2.95
N THR A 71 2.11 6.13 -2.35
CA THR A 71 1.02 6.91 -2.95
C THR A 71 1.44 7.53 -4.28
N ASP A 72 2.65 8.07 -4.39
CA ASP A 72 3.17 8.67 -5.63
C ASP A 72 3.32 7.63 -6.75
N ILE A 73 3.82 6.43 -6.42
CA ILE A 73 3.91 5.30 -7.36
C ILE A 73 2.51 4.96 -7.90
N LEU A 74 1.54 4.73 -7.01
CA LEU A 74 0.16 4.41 -7.41
C LEU A 74 -0.50 5.56 -8.19
N ALA A 75 -0.23 6.82 -7.81
CA ALA A 75 -0.79 7.99 -8.46
C ALA A 75 -0.34 8.14 -9.91
N SER A 76 0.89 7.70 -10.24
CA SER A 76 1.41 7.72 -11.60
C SER A 76 0.61 6.81 -12.56
N HIS A 77 -0.03 5.77 -12.04
CA HIS A 77 -0.84 4.82 -12.81
C HIS A 77 -2.34 5.11 -12.73
N PHE A 78 -2.82 5.58 -11.58
CA PHE A 78 -4.25 5.58 -11.27
C PHE A 78 -4.83 6.94 -10.89
N GLY A 79 -4.00 7.99 -10.81
CA GLY A 79 -4.40 9.31 -10.32
C GLY A 79 -4.35 9.42 -8.80
N ARG A 80 -4.09 10.64 -8.29
CA ARG A 80 -3.76 10.88 -6.88
C ARG A 80 -4.89 10.53 -5.91
N GLU A 81 -6.13 10.88 -6.23
CA GLU A 81 -7.28 10.63 -5.34
C GLU A 81 -7.52 9.13 -5.13
N ARG A 82 -7.46 8.36 -6.22
CA ARG A 82 -7.61 6.90 -6.19
C ARG A 82 -6.42 6.23 -5.50
N ALA A 83 -5.21 6.73 -5.72
CA ALA A 83 -4.01 6.24 -5.04
C ALA A 83 -4.10 6.38 -3.51
N VAL A 84 -4.57 7.53 -3.01
CA VAL A 84 -4.81 7.73 -1.58
C VAL A 84 -5.89 6.78 -1.06
N ALA A 85 -7.00 6.60 -1.80
CA ALA A 85 -8.04 5.66 -1.39
C ALA A 85 -7.56 4.20 -1.36
N LEU A 86 -6.69 3.81 -2.30
CA LEU A 86 -6.04 2.50 -2.34
C LEU A 86 -5.10 2.28 -1.15
N GLU A 87 -4.31 3.28 -0.77
CA GLU A 87 -3.39 3.21 0.36
C GLU A 87 -4.15 3.07 1.69
N VAL A 88 -5.18 3.89 1.91
CA VAL A 88 -6.03 3.80 3.11
C VAL A 88 -6.75 2.45 3.19
N PHE A 89 -7.19 1.90 2.05
CA PHE A 89 -7.75 0.56 2.00
C PHE A 89 -6.72 -0.51 2.37
N LEU A 90 -5.50 -0.41 1.83
CA LEU A 90 -4.42 -1.36 2.14
C LEU A 90 -4.07 -1.34 3.64
N ASP A 91 -3.96 -0.15 4.25
CA ASP A 91 -3.76 0.00 5.69
C ASP A 91 -4.86 -0.71 6.52
N GLY A 92 -6.12 -0.51 6.14
CA GLY A 92 -7.25 -1.20 6.76
C GLY A 92 -7.20 -2.72 6.57
N ALA A 93 -6.77 -3.19 5.40
CA ALA A 93 -6.61 -4.60 5.09
C ALA A 93 -5.46 -5.24 5.88
N LEU A 94 -4.33 -4.53 6.05
CA LEU A 94 -3.21 -4.95 6.89
C LEU A 94 -3.63 -5.06 8.35
N MET A 95 -4.36 -4.07 8.86
CA MET A 95 -4.92 -4.10 10.22
C MET A 95 -5.90 -5.27 10.40
N HIS A 96 -6.78 -5.51 9.43
CA HIS A 96 -7.70 -6.65 9.44
C HIS A 96 -6.93 -7.97 9.51
N ALA A 97 -5.95 -8.16 8.62
CA ALA A 97 -5.12 -9.36 8.61
C ALA A 97 -4.41 -9.58 9.95
N ALA A 98 -3.81 -8.51 10.50
CA ALA A 98 -3.10 -8.56 11.78
C ALA A 98 -4.00 -8.99 12.95
N LEU A 99 -5.22 -8.46 13.03
CA LEU A 99 -6.15 -8.71 14.13
C LEU A 99 -6.87 -10.06 14.02
N HIS A 100 -7.20 -10.49 12.80
CA HIS A 100 -7.96 -11.71 12.54
C HIS A 100 -7.07 -12.93 12.26
N HIS A 101 -5.74 -12.75 12.14
CA HIS A 101 -4.81 -13.78 11.68
C HIS A 101 -5.23 -14.45 10.37
N MET A 102 -5.92 -13.69 9.52
CA MET A 102 -6.49 -14.17 8.26
C MET A 102 -6.50 -13.02 7.25
N PRO A 103 -5.87 -13.18 6.07
CA PRO A 103 -5.90 -12.15 5.05
C PRO A 103 -7.31 -12.00 4.47
N LEU A 104 -7.60 -10.85 3.85
CA LEU A 104 -8.76 -10.73 2.98
C LEU A 104 -8.63 -11.70 1.80
N ASP A 105 -9.77 -12.23 1.34
CA ASP A 105 -9.82 -13.03 0.13
C ASP A 105 -9.36 -12.22 -1.11
N ARG A 106 -8.61 -12.86 -2.01
CA ARG A 106 -8.08 -12.21 -3.24
C ARG A 106 -9.21 -11.62 -4.09
N ALA A 107 -10.34 -12.31 -4.21
CA ALA A 107 -11.46 -11.78 -4.99
C ALA A 107 -12.13 -10.59 -4.29
N ALA A 108 -12.14 -10.56 -2.94
CA ALA A 108 -12.59 -9.38 -2.19
C ALA A 108 -11.67 -8.17 -2.42
N VAL A 109 -10.34 -8.34 -2.30
CA VAL A 109 -9.35 -7.30 -2.63
C VAL A 109 -9.57 -6.82 -4.07
N GLY A 110 -9.67 -7.74 -5.03
CA GLY A 110 -9.88 -7.42 -6.43
C GLY A 110 -11.18 -6.66 -6.73
N ARG A 111 -12.26 -6.88 -5.97
CA ARG A 111 -13.51 -6.12 -6.12
C ARG A 111 -13.36 -4.70 -5.58
N VAL A 112 -12.75 -4.52 -4.41
CA VAL A 112 -12.57 -3.20 -3.79
C VAL A 112 -11.62 -2.34 -4.60
N VAL A 113 -10.48 -2.88 -5.04
CA VAL A 113 -9.52 -2.16 -5.89
C VAL A 113 -10.20 -1.66 -7.17
N ARG A 114 -10.93 -2.53 -7.87
CA ARG A 114 -11.66 -2.12 -9.09
C ARG A 114 -12.73 -1.07 -8.81
N ALA A 115 -13.40 -1.13 -7.66
CA ALA A 115 -14.38 -0.12 -7.26
C ALA A 115 -13.72 1.24 -6.98
N ILE A 116 -12.59 1.27 -6.27
CA ILE A 116 -11.81 2.49 -6.02
C ILE A 116 -11.34 3.09 -7.35
N LEU A 117 -10.78 2.28 -8.23
CA LEU A 117 -10.29 2.74 -9.54
C LEU A 117 -11.41 3.22 -10.47
N ALA A 118 -12.64 2.78 -10.25
CA ALA A 118 -13.81 3.27 -10.97
C ALA A 118 -14.36 4.61 -10.41
N MET A 119 -13.86 5.09 -9.27
CA MET A 119 -14.25 6.40 -8.74
C MET A 119 -13.97 7.50 -9.76
N PRO A 120 -14.86 8.50 -9.91
CA PRO A 120 -14.55 9.68 -10.72
C PRO A 120 -13.37 10.44 -10.09
N GLU A 121 -12.43 10.92 -10.91
CA GLU A 121 -11.41 11.84 -10.41
C GLU A 121 -12.03 13.22 -10.26
N ALA A 122 -11.80 13.87 -9.12
CA ALA A 122 -12.14 15.27 -8.96
C ALA A 122 -11.46 16.10 -10.06
N GLN A 123 -12.25 16.63 -10.99
CA GLN A 123 -11.79 17.65 -11.92
C GLN A 123 -11.34 18.84 -11.07
N GLY A 124 -10.04 19.18 -11.17
CA GLY A 124 -9.38 20.15 -10.31
C GLY A 124 -10.24 21.37 -10.01
N ARG A 125 -10.39 21.69 -8.72
CA ARG A 125 -10.91 22.98 -8.26
C ARG A 125 -9.80 24.01 -8.27
#